data_AF-A0A9X1LM06-F1
#
_entry.id   AF-A0A9X1LM06-F1
#
_cell.length_a   1.000
_cell.length_b   1.000
_cell.length_c   1.000
_cell.angle_alpha   90.00
_cell.angle_beta   90.00
_cell.angle_gamma   90.00
#
_symmetry.space_group_name_H-M   'P 1'
#
loop_
_entity.id
_entity.type
_entity.pdbx_description
1 polymer ?
#
loop_
_entity_poly.entity_id
_entity_poly.type
_entity_poly.pdbx_seq_one_letter_code
_entity_poly.pdbx_strand_id
1 'polypeptide(L)'
;MNVIWRTLLVMWRARRRVRREGRLAPAEIGRIRVTTLPTDIDILRHMNNGRYLSLFDLGRWDLLVRTGMLDVMKRNDWYAVVSSETITFRKSLELWQPFDVESRMIGHDDKAIYLEHRAVVDGEVYARAIIRSRMLKRSGGTLSHEELFAAVGRPEGVPEIEPWIHDWADATALPPTRAEAPSVWK
;
A
#
# COMPACT_ATOMS: atom_id res chain seq x y z
N MET A 1 6.85 -7.31 14.88
CA MET A 1 6.96 -6.32 13.78
C MET A 1 8.44 -6.06 13.46
N ASN A 2 9.08 -6.88 12.62
CA ASN A 2 10.52 -6.80 12.33
C ASN A 2 10.89 -5.76 11.25
N VAL A 3 9.91 -5.10 10.61
CA VAL A 3 10.15 -4.13 9.53
C VAL A 3 10.23 -2.67 10.00
N ILE A 4 9.95 -2.38 11.28
CA ILE A 4 9.80 -0.99 11.77
C ILE A 4 11.03 -0.11 11.50
N TRP A 5 12.24 -0.65 11.68
CA TRP A 5 13.48 0.08 11.40
C TRP A 5 13.65 0.39 9.91
N ARG A 6 13.24 -0.55 9.04
CA ARG A 6 13.23 -0.34 7.58
C ARG A 6 12.20 0.72 7.21
N THR A 7 11.03 0.72 7.84
CA THR A 7 10.00 1.75 7.65
C THR A 7 10.54 3.13 8.00
N LEU A 8 11.13 3.29 9.19
CA LEU A 8 11.71 4.58 9.61
C LEU A 8 12.81 5.06 8.65
N LEU A 9 13.68 4.15 8.19
CA LEU A 9 14.72 4.46 7.22
C LEU A 9 14.13 4.89 5.87
N VAL A 10 13.10 4.19 5.37
CA VAL A 10 12.40 4.53 4.13
C VAL A 10 11.73 5.90 4.25
N MET A 11 11.01 6.17 5.34
CA MET A 11 10.39 7.48 5.57
C MET A 11 11.43 8.60 5.63
N TRP A 12 12.57 8.37 6.27
CA TRP A 12 13.66 9.35 6.31
C TRP A 12 14.25 9.59 4.91
N ARG A 13 14.50 8.53 4.13
CA ARG A 13 14.98 8.64 2.74
C ARG A 13 13.98 9.36 1.85
N ALA A 14 12.70 9.02 1.96
CA ALA A 14 11.59 9.65 1.25
C ALA A 14 11.55 11.16 1.52
N ARG A 15 11.63 11.59 2.79
CA ARG A 15 11.71 13.02 3.14
C ARG A 15 12.93 13.72 2.55
N ARG A 16 14.09 13.06 2.52
CA ARG A 16 15.29 13.60 1.87
C ARG A 16 15.10 13.76 0.36
N ARG A 17 14.46 12.79 -0.29
CA ARG A 17 14.15 12.85 -1.72
C ARG A 17 13.19 13.97 -2.05
N VAL A 18 12.12 14.15 -1.27
CA VAL A 18 11.18 15.27 -1.47
C VAL A 18 11.88 16.62 -1.45
N ARG A 19 12.84 16.80 -0.53
CA ARG A 19 13.63 18.04 -0.45
C ARG A 19 14.58 18.26 -1.64
N ARG A 20 14.98 17.20 -2.35
CA ARG A 20 15.94 17.27 -3.47
C ARG A 20 15.26 17.27 -4.83
N GLU A 21 14.23 16.46 -4.99
CA GLU A 21 13.58 16.10 -6.26
C GLU A 21 12.17 16.70 -6.36
N GLY A 22 11.59 17.20 -5.27
CA GLY A 22 10.19 17.63 -5.22
C GLY A 22 9.22 16.51 -4.84
N ARG A 23 7.92 16.83 -4.88
CA ARG A 23 6.86 15.85 -4.57
C ARG A 23 6.59 14.95 -5.77
N LEU A 24 6.21 13.70 -5.47
CA LEU A 24 5.75 12.75 -6.46
C LEU A 24 4.27 13.04 -6.79
N ALA A 25 3.89 13.03 -8.06
CA ALA A 25 2.48 13.10 -8.43
C ALA A 25 1.72 11.85 -7.94
N PRO A 26 0.40 11.94 -7.64
CA PRO A 26 -0.35 10.81 -7.11
C PRO A 26 -0.39 9.55 -8.00
N ALA A 27 -0.41 9.74 -9.32
CA ALA A 27 -0.44 8.67 -10.31
C ALA A 27 0.95 8.13 -10.70
N GLU A 28 2.03 8.81 -10.28
CA GLU A 28 3.39 8.39 -10.59
C GLU A 28 3.83 7.17 -9.76
N ILE A 29 4.75 6.40 -10.32
CA ILE A 29 5.26 5.18 -9.69
C ILE A 29 6.35 5.55 -8.68
N GLY A 30 6.05 5.33 -7.39
CA GLY A 30 7.06 5.31 -6.33
C GLY A 30 7.89 4.04 -6.43
N ARG A 31 9.23 4.19 -6.48
CA ARG A 31 10.17 3.06 -6.47
C ARG A 31 11.13 3.17 -5.30
N ILE A 32 11.23 2.11 -4.51
CA ILE A 32 12.26 1.92 -3.48
C ILE A 32 13.00 0.61 -3.73
N ARG A 33 14.31 0.62 -3.52
CA ARG A 33 15.13 -0.60 -3.57
C ARG A 33 15.30 -1.18 -2.17
N VAL A 34 15.05 -2.47 -2.04
CA VAL A 34 15.17 -3.23 -0.79
C VAL A 34 15.91 -4.55 -1.06
N THR A 35 16.37 -5.19 0.02
CA THR A 35 17.03 -6.50 -0.05
C THR A 35 16.29 -7.47 0.84
N THR A 36 16.15 -8.71 0.40
CA THR A 36 15.62 -9.81 1.21
C THR A 36 16.59 -10.13 2.35
N LEU A 37 16.10 -10.09 3.59
CA LEU A 37 16.89 -10.35 4.79
C LEU A 37 16.55 -11.74 5.38
N PRO A 38 17.36 -12.28 6.32
CA PRO A 38 17.11 -13.59 6.92
C PRO A 38 15.76 -13.65 7.64
N THR A 39 15.27 -12.52 8.14
CA THR A 39 13.95 -12.43 8.79
C THR A 39 12.77 -12.46 7.82
N ASP A 40 13.05 -12.40 6.52
CA ASP A 40 12.07 -12.38 5.46
C ASP A 40 11.92 -13.77 4.80
N ILE A 41 12.85 -14.68 5.10
CA ILE A 41 12.92 -16.04 4.55
C ILE A 41 12.18 -17.03 5.46
N ASP A 42 11.52 -18.02 4.86
CA ASP A 42 10.91 -19.15 5.55
C ASP A 42 11.82 -20.39 5.62
N ILE A 43 11.29 -21.48 6.18
CA ILE A 43 12.02 -22.75 6.33
C ILE A 43 12.40 -23.37 4.97
N LEU A 44 11.64 -23.06 3.92
CA LEU A 44 11.91 -23.51 2.55
C LEU A 44 12.96 -22.64 1.85
N ARG A 45 13.58 -21.69 2.56
CA ARG A 45 14.64 -20.79 2.08
C ARG A 45 14.20 -19.81 1.00
N HIS A 46 12.90 -19.53 0.90
CA HIS A 46 12.35 -18.52 0.01
C HIS A 46 11.69 -17.40 0.81
N MET A 47 11.46 -16.25 0.18
CA MET A 47 10.69 -15.16 0.77
C MET A 47 9.32 -15.67 1.22
N ASN A 48 9.04 -15.53 2.52
CA ASN A 48 7.76 -15.90 3.08
C ASN A 48 6.64 -15.06 2.42
N ASN A 49 5.54 -15.71 2.03
CA ASN A 49 4.45 -15.03 1.31
C ASN A 49 3.87 -13.83 2.07
N GLY A 50 3.73 -13.91 3.40
CA GLY A 50 3.26 -12.80 4.24
C GLY A 50 4.25 -11.64 4.35
N ARG A 51 5.54 -11.88 4.07
CA ARG A 51 6.57 -10.84 4.08
C ARG A 51 6.46 -9.89 2.90
N TYR A 52 5.94 -10.33 1.76
CA TYR A 52 5.71 -9.42 0.63
C TYR A 52 4.82 -8.24 1.02
N LEU A 53 3.69 -8.50 1.69
CA LEU A 53 2.77 -7.43 2.12
C LEU A 53 3.44 -6.50 3.15
N SER A 54 4.22 -7.07 4.08
CA SER A 54 5.02 -6.28 5.03
C SER A 54 6.07 -5.38 4.33
N LEU A 55 6.61 -5.81 3.19
CA LEU A 55 7.60 -5.05 2.41
C LEU A 55 6.94 -4.05 1.46
N PHE A 56 5.76 -4.36 0.93
CA PHE A 56 4.92 -3.42 0.17
C PHE A 56 4.47 -2.24 1.01
N ASP A 57 4.28 -2.45 2.32
CA ASP A 57 4.06 -1.35 3.26
C ASP A 57 5.19 -0.32 3.27
N LEU A 58 6.44 -0.73 3.03
CA LEU A 58 7.55 0.22 2.89
C LEU A 58 7.32 1.13 1.68
N GLY A 59 6.87 0.58 0.56
CA GLY A 59 6.50 1.33 -0.64
C GLY A 59 5.32 2.26 -0.40
N ARG A 60 4.31 1.79 0.35
CA ARG A 60 3.17 2.62 0.78
C ARG A 60 3.61 3.82 1.62
N TRP A 61 4.53 3.63 2.57
CA TRP A 61 5.09 4.73 3.36
C TRP A 61 5.93 5.70 2.51
N ASP A 62 6.72 5.20 1.55
CA ASP A 62 7.43 6.05 0.59
C ASP A 62 6.44 6.92 -0.20
N LEU A 63 5.38 6.31 -0.74
CA LEU A 63 4.34 6.98 -1.52
C LEU A 63 3.63 8.06 -0.69
N LEU A 64 3.19 7.74 0.52
CA LEU A 64 2.50 8.70 1.40
C LEU A 64 3.38 9.90 1.76
N VAL A 65 4.68 9.68 1.99
CA VAL A 65 5.62 10.77 2.29
C VAL A 65 5.88 11.61 1.04
N ARG A 66 6.14 10.97 -0.11
CA ARG A 66 6.56 11.67 -1.33
C ARG A 66 5.44 12.42 -2.03
N THR A 67 4.20 11.97 -1.89
CA THR A 67 3.00 12.71 -2.36
C THR A 67 2.59 13.83 -1.41
N GLY A 68 3.11 13.87 -0.18
CA GLY A 68 2.68 14.80 0.86
C GLY A 68 1.38 14.40 1.58
N MET A 69 0.75 13.29 1.18
CA MET A 69 -0.45 12.74 1.80
C MET A 69 -0.26 12.52 3.30
N LEU A 70 0.91 12.06 3.73
CA LEU A 70 1.19 11.83 5.16
C LEU A 70 1.04 13.10 6.00
N ASP A 71 1.48 14.25 5.49
CA ASP A 71 1.40 15.51 6.24
C ASP A 71 -0.05 15.99 6.33
N VAL A 72 -0.83 15.80 5.26
CA VAL A 72 -2.27 16.12 5.26
C VAL A 72 -3.04 15.22 6.21
N MET A 73 -2.77 13.91 6.19
CA MET A 73 -3.37 12.96 7.12
C MET A 73 -3.08 13.34 8.58
N LYS A 74 -1.84 13.72 8.89
CA LYS A 74 -1.47 14.13 10.25
C LYS A 74 -2.15 15.41 10.69
N ARG A 75 -2.25 16.42 9.82
CA ARG A 75 -2.88 17.71 10.16
C ARG A 75 -4.37 17.58 10.42
N ASN A 76 -5.03 16.63 9.79
CA ASN A 76 -6.48 16.42 9.91
C ASN A 76 -6.86 15.22 10.79
N ASP A 77 -5.89 14.61 11.48
CA ASP A 77 -6.09 13.40 12.29
C ASP A 77 -6.78 12.25 11.53
N TRP A 78 -6.36 12.05 10.28
CA TRP A 78 -6.81 10.97 9.43
C TRP A 78 -5.84 9.79 9.46
N TYR A 79 -6.38 8.60 9.25
CA TYR A 79 -5.59 7.38 9.11
C TYR A 79 -6.21 6.44 8.09
N ALA A 80 -5.36 5.67 7.42
CA ALA A 80 -5.79 4.67 6.44
C ALA A 80 -5.88 3.29 7.11
N VAL A 81 -6.92 2.54 6.78
CA VAL A 81 -7.09 1.15 7.19
C VAL A 81 -7.24 0.30 5.93
N VAL A 82 -6.44 -0.75 5.80
CA VAL A 82 -6.58 -1.73 4.73
C VAL A 82 -7.85 -2.53 5.00
N SER A 83 -8.80 -2.50 4.08
CA SER A 83 -10.04 -3.28 4.18
C SER A 83 -9.91 -4.65 3.55
N SER A 84 -9.17 -4.75 2.45
CA SER A 84 -8.88 -5.99 1.76
C SER A 84 -7.61 -5.84 0.94
N GLU A 85 -6.90 -6.94 0.76
CA GLU A 85 -5.71 -7.01 -0.09
C GLU A 85 -5.69 -8.37 -0.80
N THR A 86 -5.28 -8.35 -2.06
CA THR A 86 -5.04 -9.57 -2.84
C THR A 86 -3.64 -9.53 -3.40
N ILE A 87 -2.98 -10.68 -3.43
CA ILE A 87 -1.60 -10.82 -3.88
C ILE A 87 -1.47 -12.02 -4.82
N THR A 88 -0.72 -11.84 -5.89
CA THR A 88 -0.38 -12.86 -6.87
C THR A 88 1.13 -13.02 -6.91
N PHE A 89 1.60 -14.27 -6.82
CA PHE A 89 3.02 -14.62 -6.86
C PHE A 89 3.36 -15.28 -8.21
N ARG A 90 4.42 -14.81 -8.86
CA ARG A 90 4.97 -15.39 -10.10
C ARG A 90 6.30 -16.10 -9.85
N LYS A 91 7.18 -15.48 -9.06
CA LYS A 91 8.52 -15.99 -8.74
C LYS A 91 8.85 -15.68 -7.28
N SER A 92 9.68 -16.52 -6.66
CA SER A 92 10.16 -16.33 -5.30
C SER A 92 11.42 -15.48 -5.25
N LEU A 93 11.53 -14.62 -4.24
CA LEU A 93 12.77 -13.91 -3.91
C LEU A 93 13.64 -14.77 -2.98
N GLU A 94 14.94 -14.73 -3.21
CA GLU A 94 15.95 -15.46 -2.44
C GLU A 94 16.63 -14.57 -1.40
N LEU A 95 17.35 -15.20 -0.47
CA LEU A 95 18.11 -14.50 0.56
C LEU A 95 19.16 -13.58 -0.08
N TRP A 96 19.28 -12.35 0.44
CA TRP A 96 20.20 -11.31 -0.06
C TRP A 96 19.92 -10.80 -1.46
N GLN A 97 18.82 -11.23 -2.08
CA GLN A 97 18.43 -10.71 -3.38
C GLN A 97 17.91 -9.26 -3.26
N PRO A 98 18.50 -8.29 -3.98
CA PRO A 98 17.93 -6.97 -4.10
C PRO A 98 16.74 -6.97 -5.07
N PHE A 99 15.72 -6.17 -4.77
CA PHE A 99 14.56 -5.98 -5.63
C PHE A 99 13.97 -4.59 -5.43
N ASP A 100 13.18 -4.15 -6.41
CA ASP A 100 12.42 -2.91 -6.34
C ASP A 100 11.00 -3.18 -5.86
N VAL A 101 10.55 -2.37 -4.91
CA VAL A 101 9.13 -2.23 -4.59
C VAL A 101 8.62 -1.03 -5.39
N GLU A 102 7.78 -1.30 -6.36
CA GLU A 102 7.03 -0.29 -7.10
C GLU A 102 5.66 -0.11 -6.47
N SER A 103 5.22 1.14 -6.32
CA SER A 103 3.96 1.50 -5.65
C SER A 103 3.29 2.64 -6.38
N ARG A 104 2.00 2.52 -6.66
CA ARG A 104 1.21 3.60 -7.28
C ARG A 104 -0.25 3.55 -6.84
N MET A 105 -0.92 4.69 -6.92
CA MET A 105 -2.38 4.74 -6.88
C MET A 105 -2.94 4.29 -8.23
N ILE A 106 -3.91 3.38 -8.20
CA ILE A 106 -4.55 2.88 -9.43
C ILE A 106 -6.01 3.33 -9.55
N GLY A 107 -6.56 3.96 -8.52
CA GLY A 107 -7.93 4.45 -8.54
C GLY A 107 -8.50 4.72 -7.17
N HIS A 108 -9.74 5.17 -7.16
CA HIS A 108 -10.58 5.32 -5.98
C HIS A 108 -12.04 5.01 -6.35
N ASP A 109 -12.80 4.47 -5.40
CA ASP A 109 -14.27 4.38 -5.49
C ASP A 109 -14.89 5.47 -4.59
N ASP A 110 -16.14 5.32 -4.14
CA ASP A 110 -16.78 6.28 -3.21
C ASP A 110 -16.22 6.21 -1.77
N LYS A 111 -15.65 5.07 -1.37
CA LYS A 111 -15.35 4.72 0.04
C LYS A 111 -13.89 4.33 0.30
N ALA A 112 -13.14 3.94 -0.72
CA ALA A 112 -11.80 3.40 -0.66
C ALA A 112 -10.89 3.89 -1.81
N ILE A 113 -9.60 3.94 -1.48
CA ILE A 113 -8.49 4.14 -2.41
C ILE A 113 -7.90 2.78 -2.75
N TYR A 114 -7.47 2.63 -4.00
CA TYR A 114 -6.83 1.44 -4.51
C TYR A 114 -5.36 1.72 -4.84
N LEU A 115 -4.48 0.90 -4.29
CA LEU A 115 -3.04 0.93 -4.51
C LEU A 115 -2.59 -0.37 -5.17
N GLU A 116 -1.62 -0.26 -6.07
CA GLU A 116 -0.91 -1.41 -6.62
C GLU A 116 0.53 -1.39 -6.14
N HIS A 117 0.99 -2.55 -5.66
CA HIS A 117 2.39 -2.79 -5.32
C HIS A 117 2.96 -3.93 -6.14
N ARG A 118 4.21 -3.79 -6.59
CA ARG A 118 4.93 -4.84 -7.33
C ARG A 118 6.31 -5.04 -6.73
N ALA A 119 6.72 -6.30 -6.60
CA ALA A 119 8.11 -6.67 -6.40
C ALA A 119 8.72 -6.92 -7.78
N VAL A 120 9.77 -6.18 -8.14
CA VAL A 120 10.40 -6.23 -9.46
C VAL A 120 11.89 -6.53 -9.34
N VAL A 121 12.37 -7.50 -10.12
CA VAL A 121 13.79 -7.86 -10.22
C VAL A 121 14.15 -7.81 -11.69
N ASP A 122 15.19 -7.03 -12.04
CA ASP A 122 15.69 -6.90 -13.41
C ASP A 122 14.58 -6.63 -14.46
N GLY A 123 13.61 -5.80 -14.08
CA GLY A 123 12.48 -5.42 -14.94
C GLY A 123 11.31 -6.42 -14.95
N GLU A 124 11.43 -7.56 -14.27
CA GLU A 124 10.39 -8.58 -14.20
C GLU A 124 9.60 -8.55 -12.90
N VAL A 125 8.27 -8.71 -12.98
CA VAL A 125 7.39 -8.81 -11.80
C VAL A 125 7.54 -10.19 -11.14
N TYR A 126 7.85 -10.20 -9.85
CA TYR A 126 7.93 -11.40 -9.01
C TYR A 126 6.64 -11.61 -8.22
N ALA A 127 6.07 -10.52 -7.70
CA ALA A 127 4.79 -10.51 -7.01
C ALA A 127 4.05 -9.20 -7.27
N ARG A 128 2.73 -9.25 -7.29
CA ARG A 128 1.85 -8.09 -7.44
C ARG A 128 0.77 -8.14 -6.38
N ALA A 129 0.54 -7.03 -5.68
CA ALA A 129 -0.59 -6.88 -4.77
C ALA A 129 -1.48 -5.69 -5.16
N ILE A 130 -2.79 -5.86 -4.95
CA ILE A 130 -3.77 -4.78 -4.98
C ILE A 130 -4.34 -4.61 -3.58
N ILE A 131 -4.29 -3.38 -3.10
CA ILE A 131 -4.69 -3.02 -1.75
C ILE A 131 -5.89 -2.07 -1.83
N ARG A 132 -6.97 -2.44 -1.17
CA ARG A 132 -8.12 -1.55 -0.94
C ARG A 132 -7.99 -0.95 0.46
N SER A 133 -7.91 0.38 0.52
CA SER A 133 -7.76 1.11 1.79
C SER A 133 -8.86 2.14 1.97
N ARG A 134 -9.47 2.15 3.16
CA ARG A 134 -10.43 3.17 3.58
C ARG A 134 -9.76 4.22 4.43
N MET A 135 -10.20 5.46 4.29
CA MET A 135 -9.73 6.58 5.11
C MET A 135 -10.71 6.83 6.25
N LEU A 136 -10.19 6.97 7.46
CA LEU A 136 -10.97 7.17 8.69
C LEU A 136 -10.48 8.41 9.43
N LYS A 137 -11.39 9.03 10.19
CA LYS A 137 -11.09 10.16 11.08
C LYS A 137 -10.90 9.63 12.50
N ARG A 138 -9.90 10.15 13.24
CA ARG A 138 -9.73 9.78 14.66
C ARG A 138 -10.90 10.22 15.55
N SER A 139 -11.59 11.30 15.17
CA SER A 139 -12.83 11.75 15.81
C SER A 139 -14.00 10.78 15.62
N GLY A 140 -13.85 9.77 14.76
CA GLY A 140 -14.86 8.77 14.45
C GLY A 140 -15.47 8.96 13.07
N GLY A 141 -15.80 7.85 12.43
CA GLY A 141 -16.43 7.83 11.10
C GLY A 141 -15.44 7.68 9.95
N THR A 142 -16.01 7.59 8.75
CA THR A 142 -15.27 7.49 7.48
C THR A 142 -14.97 8.89 6.96
N LEU A 143 -13.84 9.04 6.26
CA LEU A 143 -13.51 10.24 5.49
C LEU A 143 -14.05 10.06 4.08
N SER A 144 -14.85 11.01 3.59
CA SER A 144 -15.31 10.96 2.20
C SER A 144 -14.18 11.35 1.24
N HIS A 145 -14.25 10.87 -0.01
CA HIS A 145 -13.28 11.29 -1.02
C HIS A 145 -13.39 12.76 -1.38
N GLU A 146 -14.57 13.37 -1.26
CA GLU A 146 -14.74 14.80 -1.45
C GLU A 146 -13.93 15.59 -0.42
N GLU A 147 -14.02 15.22 0.87
CA GLU A 147 -13.23 15.84 1.94
C GLU A 147 -11.73 15.58 1.75
N LEU A 148 -11.36 14.37 1.33
CA LEU A 148 -9.97 14.03 1.03
C LEU A 148 -9.42 14.88 -0.11
N PHE A 149 -10.11 14.92 -1.25
CA PHE A 149 -9.68 15.63 -2.45
C PHE A 149 -9.75 17.15 -2.30
N ALA A 150 -10.63 17.68 -1.45
CA ALA A 150 -10.59 19.07 -1.05
C ALA A 150 -9.27 19.43 -0.33
N ALA A 151 -8.71 18.49 0.45
CA ALA A 151 -7.47 18.71 1.20
C ALA A 151 -6.19 18.41 0.41
N VAL A 152 -6.21 17.44 -0.51
CA VAL A 152 -5.01 17.01 -1.27
C VAL A 152 -5.01 17.40 -2.75
N GLY A 153 -6.11 17.95 -3.24
CA GLY A 153 -6.39 18.07 -4.67
C GLY A 153 -6.90 16.74 -5.25
N ARG A 154 -7.79 16.82 -6.24
CA ARG A 154 -8.22 15.62 -6.96
C ARG A 154 -7.03 15.10 -7.77
N PRO A 155 -6.63 13.83 -7.62
CA PRO A 155 -5.48 13.31 -8.33
C PRO A 155 -5.82 13.23 -9.83
N GLU A 156 -5.15 14.05 -10.63
CA GLU A 156 -5.27 14.02 -12.08
C GLU A 156 -4.52 12.81 -12.67
N GLY A 157 -5.04 12.23 -13.74
CA GLY A 157 -4.40 11.12 -14.46
C GLY A 157 -4.43 9.76 -13.75
N VAL A 158 -5.25 9.61 -12.70
CA VAL A 158 -5.52 8.29 -12.13
C VAL A 158 -6.49 7.55 -13.05
N PRO A 159 -6.14 6.35 -13.54
CA PRO A 159 -7.01 5.59 -14.43
C PRO A 159 -8.29 5.18 -13.72
N GLU A 160 -9.36 4.93 -14.50
CA GLU A 160 -10.50 4.20 -13.97
C GLU A 160 -10.06 2.80 -13.55
N ILE A 161 -10.60 2.36 -12.42
CA ILE A 161 -10.32 1.03 -11.86
C ILE A 161 -10.87 -0.02 -12.83
N GLU A 162 -10.07 -1.04 -13.11
CA GLU A 162 -10.53 -2.17 -13.92
C GLU A 162 -11.73 -2.87 -13.23
N PRO A 163 -12.79 -3.25 -13.97
CA PRO A 163 -14.03 -3.78 -13.38
C PRO A 163 -13.84 -4.94 -12.40
N TRP A 164 -12.91 -5.85 -12.70
CA TRP A 164 -12.63 -7.02 -11.85
C TRP A 164 -12.16 -6.64 -10.44
N ILE A 165 -11.56 -5.46 -10.25
CA ILE A 165 -11.12 -4.98 -8.95
C ILE A 165 -12.33 -4.59 -8.09
N HIS A 166 -13.38 -4.03 -8.70
CA HIS A 166 -14.65 -3.80 -8.03
C HIS A 166 -15.32 -5.12 -7.66
N ASP A 167 -15.40 -6.06 -8.61
CA ASP A 167 -15.98 -7.39 -8.38
C ASP A 167 -15.26 -8.12 -7.24
N TRP A 168 -13.93 -8.08 -7.21
CA TRP A 168 -13.12 -8.62 -6.13
C TRP A 168 -13.40 -7.93 -4.78
N ALA A 169 -13.48 -6.60 -4.78
CA ALA A 169 -13.70 -5.81 -3.58
C ALA A 169 -15.07 -6.08 -2.94
N ASP A 170 -16.08 -6.39 -3.75
CA ASP A 170 -17.42 -6.74 -3.31
C ASP A 170 -17.50 -8.21 -2.89
N ALA A 171 -16.91 -9.12 -3.66
CA ALA A 171 -16.91 -10.55 -3.37
C ALA A 171 -16.16 -10.92 -2.08
N THR A 172 -15.19 -10.11 -1.65
CA THR A 172 -14.37 -10.35 -0.45
C THR A 172 -14.81 -9.55 0.77
N ALA A 173 -15.89 -8.77 0.66
CA ALA A 173 -16.35 -7.92 1.74
C ALA A 173 -16.87 -8.75 2.93
N LEU A 174 -16.29 -8.53 4.11
CA LEU A 174 -16.84 -9.03 5.36
C LEU A 174 -17.93 -8.10 5.91
N PRO A 175 -18.81 -8.59 6.79
CA PRO A 175 -19.76 -7.75 7.49
C PRO A 175 -19.07 -6.53 8.14
N PRO A 176 -19.74 -5.36 8.20
CA PRO A 176 -19.19 -4.19 8.87
C PRO A 176 -18.79 -4.49 10.32
N THR A 177 -17.80 -3.79 10.86
CA THR A 177 -17.28 -4.01 12.23
C THR A 177 -18.33 -3.86 13.35
N ARG A 178 -19.48 -3.25 13.07
CA ARG A 178 -20.62 -3.12 14.00
C ARG A 178 -21.63 -4.27 13.90
N ALA A 179 -21.52 -5.12 12.88
CA ALA A 179 -22.35 -6.29 12.69
C ALA A 179 -21.66 -7.53 13.28
N GLU A 180 -22.45 -8.53 13.68
CA GLU A 180 -21.92 -9.82 14.11
C GLU A 180 -21.31 -10.59 12.93
N ALA A 181 -20.18 -11.26 13.16
CA ALA A 181 -19.52 -12.13 12.19
C ALA A 181 -18.91 -13.36 12.91
N PRO A 182 -19.74 -14.32 13.37
CA PRO A 182 -19.27 -15.44 14.17
C PRO A 182 -18.42 -16.42 13.35
N SER A 183 -17.37 -16.99 13.97
CA SER A 183 -16.57 -18.07 13.38
C SER A 183 -17.30 -19.41 13.55
N VAL A 184 -17.92 -19.91 12.47
CA VAL A 184 -18.80 -21.09 12.49
C VAL A 184 -18.21 -22.32 11.79
N TRP A 185 -16.88 -22.38 11.68
CA TRP A 185 -16.19 -23.53 11.07
C TRP A 185 -16.48 -24.81 11.88
N LYS A 186 -16.82 -25.89 11.18
CA LYS A 186 -17.05 -27.22 11.73
C LYS A 186 -15.96 -28.18 11.25
#